data_AF-A0A964MFY3-F1
#
_entry.id   AF-A0A964MFY3-F1
#
_cell.length_a   1.000
_cell.length_b   1.000
_cell.length_c   1.000
_cell.angle_alpha   90.00
_cell.angle_beta   90.00
_cell.angle_gamma   90.00
#
_symmetry.space_group_name_H-M   'P 1'
#
loop_
_entity.id
_entity.type
_entity.pdbx_description
1 polymer ?
#
loop_
_entity_poly.entity_id
_entity_poly.type
_entity_poly.pdbx_seq_one_letter_code
_entity_poly.pdbx_strand_id
1 'polypeptide(L)'
;MFSIAALAVVAYAVALTLSPAVRLHTWRVDYRWQHWAGVLVWLTGFALLHRVLMRRMPERDPYIVPIASLLAGLGLLTIWRLNTNLGARQTIWLALAILAFIIGLRYPQILSLLRKYKYLWAVGALIITGLTFFFGTYPGGIGPRLWLGCCGVYFQPSEALKLFLIVYLAAYL
;
A
#
# COMPACT_ATOMS: atom_id res chain seq x y z
N MET A 1 10.66 18.51 -1.58
CA MET A 1 9.27 18.07 -1.26
C MET A 1 9.19 16.74 -0.54
N PHE A 2 9.91 15.70 -0.97
CA PHE A 2 9.96 14.44 -0.19
C PHE A 2 10.37 14.66 1.28
N SER A 3 11.32 15.59 1.54
CA SER A 3 11.73 15.98 2.89
C SER A 3 10.58 16.55 3.75
N ILE A 4 9.61 17.24 3.14
CA ILE A 4 8.44 17.77 3.85
C ILE A 4 7.52 16.61 4.27
N ALA A 5 7.29 15.66 3.36
CA ALA A 5 6.53 14.46 3.68
C ALA A 5 7.19 13.65 4.81
N ALA A 6 8.51 13.48 4.75
CA ALA A 6 9.28 12.79 5.78
C ALA A 6 9.18 13.51 7.13
N LEU A 7 9.34 14.83 7.15
CA LEU A 7 9.23 15.63 8.37
C LEU A 7 7.83 15.51 8.99
N ALA A 8 6.77 15.59 8.18
CA ALA A 8 5.40 15.47 8.67
C ALA A 8 5.12 14.08 9.28
N VAL A 9 5.55 13.00 8.63
CA VAL A 9 5.36 11.63 9.12
C VAL A 9 6.19 11.38 10.40
N VAL A 10 7.43 11.87 10.44
CA VAL A 10 8.28 11.76 11.64
C VAL A 10 7.70 12.57 12.80
N ALA A 11 7.22 13.79 12.56
CA ALA A 11 6.55 14.59 13.57
C ALA A 11 5.31 13.88 14.13
N TYR A 12 4.49 13.26 13.27
CA TYR A 12 3.34 12.46 13.72
C TYR A 12 3.77 11.22 14.53
N ALA A 13 4.85 10.53 14.13
CA ALA A 13 5.39 9.40 14.86
C ALA A 13 5.92 9.79 16.25
N VAL A 14 6.58 10.93 16.38
CA VAL A 14 7.02 11.49 17.67
C VAL A 14 5.81 11.82 18.53
N ALA A 15 4.80 12.50 17.97
CA ALA A 15 3.57 12.81 18.68
C ALA A 15 2.85 11.55 19.20
N LEU A 16 2.79 10.48 18.39
CA LEU A 16 2.24 9.19 18.81
C LEU A 16 3.04 8.55 19.94
N THR A 17 4.37 8.64 19.88
CA THR A 17 5.26 8.11 20.92
C THR A 17 5.01 8.82 22.25
N LEU A 18 4.91 10.15 22.23
CA LEU A 18 4.70 11.00 23.42
C LEU A 18 3.25 11.02 23.93
N SER A 19 2.28 10.58 23.12
CA SER A 19 0.86 10.64 23.46
C SER A 19 0.47 10.05 24.83
N PRO A 20 1.06 8.94 25.33
CA PRO A 20 0.73 8.43 26.66
C PRO A 20 1.19 9.36 27.79
N ALA A 21 2.35 10.02 27.62
CA ALA A 21 2.92 10.92 28.62
C ALA A 21 2.07 12.18 28.77
N VAL A 22 1.62 12.73 27.64
CA VAL A 22 0.70 13.87 27.60
C VAL A 22 -0.65 13.49 28.20
N ARG A 23 -1.18 12.31 27.86
CA ARG A 23 -2.49 11.85 28.36
C ARG A 23 -2.50 11.65 29.89
N LEU A 24 -1.43 11.09 30.44
CA LEU A 24 -1.34 10.74 31.86
C LEU A 24 -0.64 11.83 32.70
N HIS A 25 -0.25 12.95 32.11
CA HIS A 25 0.47 14.05 32.76
C HIS A 25 1.69 13.59 33.57
N THR A 26 2.34 12.51 33.12
CA THR A 26 3.50 11.90 33.79
C THR A 26 4.49 11.37 32.76
N TRP A 27 5.77 11.45 33.12
CA TRP A 27 6.87 10.93 32.28
C TRP A 27 7.11 9.44 32.51
N ARG A 28 6.51 8.85 33.55
CA ARG A 28 6.61 7.41 33.85
C ARG A 28 5.49 6.66 33.14
N VAL A 29 5.62 6.52 31.83
CA VAL A 29 4.65 5.83 30.97
C VAL A 29 5.34 4.87 30.01
N ASP A 30 4.60 3.86 29.58
CA ASP A 30 5.03 2.98 28.49
C ASP A 30 4.89 3.70 27.15
N TYR A 31 6.03 4.17 26.64
CA TYR A 31 6.10 4.81 25.33
C TYR A 31 5.85 3.80 24.21
N ARG A 32 5.08 4.22 23.22
CA ARG A 32 4.76 3.39 22.06
C ARG A 32 5.89 3.50 21.04
N TRP A 33 6.79 2.52 21.01
CA TRP A 33 7.93 2.52 20.06
C TRP A 33 7.70 1.67 18.81
N GLN A 34 6.68 0.81 18.80
CA GLN A 34 6.51 -0.22 17.78
C GLN A 34 6.28 0.35 16.37
N HIS A 35 5.60 1.50 16.23
CA HIS A 35 5.31 2.11 14.94
C HIS A 35 6.55 2.65 14.22
N TRP A 36 7.68 2.82 14.92
CA TRP A 36 8.95 3.26 14.31
C TRP A 36 9.49 2.27 13.29
N ALA A 37 9.23 0.97 13.45
CA ALA A 37 9.56 -0.02 12.41
C ALA A 37 8.82 0.30 11.10
N GLY A 38 7.53 0.67 11.19
CA GLY A 38 6.76 1.13 10.05
C GLY A 38 7.30 2.42 9.41
N VAL A 39 7.72 3.38 10.24
CA VAL A 39 8.33 4.64 9.77
C VAL A 39 9.65 4.37 9.03
N LEU A 40 10.50 3.48 9.54
CA LEU A 40 11.77 3.12 8.90
C LEU A 40 11.54 2.48 7.53
N VAL A 41 10.62 1.52 7.44
CA VAL A 41 10.25 0.87 6.16
C VAL A 41 9.69 1.89 5.18
N TRP A 42 8.78 2.75 5.64
CA TRP A 42 8.22 3.82 4.83
C TRP A 42 9.31 4.78 4.31
N LEU A 43 10.18 5.26 5.21
CA LEU A 43 11.21 6.25 4.88
C LEU A 43 12.22 5.69 3.88
N THR A 44 12.76 4.50 4.18
CA THR A 44 13.75 3.83 3.32
C THR A 44 13.15 3.44 1.98
N GLY A 45 11.94 2.89 1.97
CA GLY A 45 11.23 2.49 0.76
C GLY A 45 10.93 3.66 -0.17
N PHE A 46 10.32 4.73 0.34
CA PHE A 46 10.01 5.91 -0.48
C PHE A 46 11.27 6.71 -0.86
N ALA A 47 12.30 6.78 -0.01
CA ALA A 47 13.57 7.40 -0.39
C ALA A 47 14.23 6.64 -1.54
N LEU A 48 14.22 5.30 -1.50
CA LEU A 48 14.71 4.47 -2.60
C LEU A 48 13.88 4.66 -3.87
N LEU A 49 12.54 4.61 -3.76
CA LEU A 49 11.64 4.85 -4.89
C LEU A 49 11.91 6.22 -5.52
N HIS A 50 12.01 7.28 -4.72
CA HIS A 50 12.30 8.63 -5.18
C HIS A 50 13.64 8.70 -5.93
N ARG A 51 14.68 8.04 -5.41
CA ARG A 51 16.00 7.97 -6.05
C ARG A 51 15.96 7.21 -7.38
N VAL A 52 15.23 6.08 -7.44
CA VAL A 52 15.05 5.33 -8.69
C VAL A 52 14.30 6.16 -9.72
N LEU A 53 13.26 6.87 -9.31
CA LEU A 53 12.44 7.71 -10.18
C LEU A 53 13.23 8.87 -10.76
N MET A 54 14.02 9.56 -9.94
CA MET A 54 14.92 10.64 -10.39
C MET A 54 15.91 10.17 -11.46
N ARG A 55 16.36 8.91 -11.40
CA ARG A 55 17.32 8.36 -12.38
C ARG A 55 16.66 7.86 -13.66
N ARG A 56 15.47 7.27 -13.58
CA ARG A 56 14.83 6.58 -14.71
C ARG A 56 13.79 7.42 -15.45
N MET A 57 13.18 8.39 -14.79
CA MET A 57 12.10 9.21 -15.35
C MET A 57 12.33 10.68 -14.98
N PRO A 58 13.26 11.38 -15.66
CA PRO A 58 13.54 12.78 -15.38
C PRO A 58 12.34 13.70 -15.66
N GLU A 59 11.47 13.34 -16.62
CA GLU A 59 10.26 14.11 -16.98
C GLU A 59 9.01 13.73 -16.16
N ARG A 60 9.19 13.09 -15.01
CA ARG A 60 8.07 12.75 -14.12
C ARG A 60 7.47 14.00 -13.47
N ASP A 61 6.21 13.89 -13.08
CA ASP A 61 5.63 14.82 -12.12
C ASP A 61 6.38 14.71 -10.77
N PRO A 62 6.96 15.81 -10.25
CA PRO A 62 7.71 15.79 -9.00
C PRO A 62 6.82 15.71 -7.75
N TYR A 63 5.52 15.98 -7.84
CA TYR A 63 4.56 16.12 -6.74
C TYR A 63 3.83 14.82 -6.38
N ILE A 64 3.50 13.97 -7.37
CA ILE A 64 2.65 12.78 -7.16
C ILE A 64 3.25 11.83 -6.11
N VAL A 65 4.53 11.47 -6.24
CA VAL A 65 5.15 10.50 -5.32
C VAL A 65 5.31 11.06 -3.90
N PRO A 66 5.78 12.31 -3.68
CA PRO A 66 5.76 12.92 -2.35
C PRO A 66 4.38 12.94 -1.70
N ILE A 67 3.33 13.33 -2.45
CA ILE A 67 1.96 13.39 -1.91
C ILE A 67 1.47 11.98 -1.55
N ALA A 68 1.63 11.01 -2.45
CA ALA A 68 1.28 9.62 -2.18
C ALA A 68 2.04 9.05 -0.98
N SER A 69 3.34 9.37 -0.85
CA SER A 69 4.15 8.96 0.30
C SER A 69 3.61 9.54 1.60
N LEU A 70 3.25 10.84 1.62
CA LEU A 70 2.70 11.50 2.79
C LEU A 70 1.39 10.81 3.23
N LEU A 71 0.46 10.64 2.31
CA LEU A 71 -0.83 9.98 2.59
C LEU A 71 -0.64 8.54 3.08
N ALA A 72 0.26 7.77 2.44
CA ALA A 72 0.58 6.42 2.87
C ALA A 72 1.19 6.38 4.27
N GLY A 73 2.07 7.33 4.61
CA GLY A 73 2.70 7.44 5.93
C GLY A 73 1.70 7.80 7.03
N LEU A 74 0.81 8.76 6.76
CA LEU A 74 -0.27 9.13 7.67
C LEU A 74 -1.25 7.98 7.91
N GLY A 75 -1.64 7.27 6.85
CA GLY A 75 -2.49 6.09 6.93
C GLY A 75 -1.83 4.95 7.72
N LEU A 76 -0.55 4.68 7.44
CA LEU A 76 0.22 3.66 8.15
C LEU A 76 0.26 3.93 9.66
N LEU A 77 0.65 5.15 10.06
CA LEU A 77 0.72 5.53 11.48
C LEU A 77 -0.64 5.52 12.16
N THR A 78 -1.71 5.85 11.43
CA THR A 78 -3.08 5.77 11.95
C THR A 78 -3.48 4.32 12.22
N ILE A 79 -3.12 3.37 11.35
CA ILE A 79 -3.38 1.95 11.58
C ILE A 79 -2.57 1.45 12.78
N TRP A 80 -1.27 1.78 12.86
CA TRP A 80 -0.44 1.44 14.02
C TRP A 80 -1.00 1.98 15.33
N ARG A 81 -1.62 3.17 15.30
CA ARG A 81 -2.31 3.75 16.47
C ARG A 81 -3.52 2.93 16.91
N LEU A 82 -4.27 2.38 15.95
CA LEU A 82 -5.51 1.63 16.19
C LEU A 82 -5.23 0.18 16.60
N ASN A 83 -4.35 -0.52 15.88
CA ASN A 83 -4.02 -1.91 16.12
C ASN A 83 -2.60 -2.24 15.62
N THR A 84 -1.75 -2.70 16.51
CA THR A 84 -0.33 -2.96 16.23
C THR A 84 -0.11 -4.14 15.28
N ASN A 85 -0.92 -5.20 15.39
CA ASN A 85 -0.85 -6.35 14.49
C ASN A 85 -1.25 -5.98 13.05
N LEU A 86 -2.31 -5.18 12.89
CA LEU A 86 -2.71 -4.66 11.59
C LEU A 86 -1.68 -3.66 11.04
N GLY A 87 -1.07 -2.85 11.93
CA GLY A 87 0.02 -1.93 11.58
C GLY A 87 1.22 -2.67 10.98
N ALA A 88 1.65 -3.76 11.62
CA ALA A 88 2.74 -4.59 11.12
C ALA A 88 2.42 -5.21 9.75
N ARG A 89 1.21 -5.75 9.57
CA ARG A 89 0.75 -6.27 8.27
C ARG A 89 0.73 -5.18 7.22
N GLN A 90 0.23 -3.99 7.54
CA GLN A 90 0.22 -2.85 6.62
C GLN A 90 1.63 -2.42 6.23
N THR A 91 2.60 -2.47 7.16
CA THR A 91 4.01 -2.20 6.86
C THR A 91 4.57 -3.18 5.85
N ILE A 92 4.27 -4.48 5.98
CA ILE A 92 4.69 -5.52 5.03
C ILE A 92 4.06 -5.26 3.66
N TRP A 93 2.74 -5.02 3.60
CA TRP A 93 2.05 -4.72 2.34
C TRP A 93 2.56 -3.46 1.65
N LEU A 94 2.87 -2.41 2.42
CA LEU A 94 3.49 -1.20 1.89
C LEU A 94 4.86 -1.51 1.28
N ALA A 95 5.70 -2.28 1.96
CA ALA A 95 7.03 -2.66 1.46
C ALA A 95 6.92 -3.45 0.14
N LEU A 96 5.99 -4.42 0.07
CA LEU A 96 5.71 -5.19 -1.13
C LEU A 96 5.21 -4.30 -2.28
N ALA A 97 4.31 -3.35 -2.01
CA ALA A 97 3.80 -2.43 -3.00
C ALA A 97 4.90 -1.51 -3.56
N ILE A 98 5.77 -0.96 -2.69
CA ILE A 98 6.92 -0.15 -3.11
C ILE A 98 7.88 -0.98 -3.96
N LEU A 99 8.17 -2.21 -3.55
CA LEU A 99 9.03 -3.13 -4.31
C LEU A 99 8.44 -3.43 -5.69
N ALA A 100 7.15 -3.76 -5.76
CA ALA A 100 6.44 -4.01 -7.01
C ALA A 100 6.49 -2.78 -7.95
N PHE A 101 6.33 -1.57 -7.40
CA PHE A 101 6.48 -0.33 -8.18
C PHE A 101 7.91 -0.17 -8.72
N ILE A 102 8.93 -0.31 -7.86
CA ILE A 102 10.33 -0.22 -8.29
C ILE A 102 10.65 -1.24 -9.39
N ILE A 103 10.13 -2.47 -9.28
CA ILE A 103 10.27 -3.50 -10.30
C ILE A 103 9.56 -3.07 -11.59
N GLY A 104 8.32 -2.59 -11.53
CA GLY A 104 7.57 -2.12 -12.69
C GLY A 104 8.29 -1.01 -13.45
N LEU A 105 8.91 -0.06 -12.73
CA LEU A 105 9.74 1.00 -13.33
C LEU A 105 10.97 0.47 -14.07
N ARG A 106 11.43 -0.75 -13.75
CA ARG A 106 12.57 -1.35 -14.43
C ARG A 106 12.22 -1.96 -15.79
N TYR A 107 10.95 -2.29 -16.01
CA TYR A 107 10.45 -2.98 -17.19
C TYR A 107 9.52 -2.07 -18.02
N PRO A 108 10.07 -1.16 -18.86
CA PRO A 108 9.24 -0.26 -19.67
C PRO A 108 8.34 -0.99 -20.67
N GLN A 109 8.72 -2.22 -21.05
CA GLN A 109 7.93 -3.11 -21.90
C GLN A 109 6.67 -3.66 -21.22
N ILE A 110 6.47 -3.40 -19.92
CA ILE A 110 5.28 -3.88 -19.22
C ILE A 110 4.00 -3.35 -19.86
N LEU A 111 3.99 -2.08 -20.31
CA LEU A 111 2.81 -1.49 -20.95
C LEU A 111 2.50 -2.12 -22.31
N SER A 112 3.51 -2.47 -23.10
CA SER A 112 3.30 -3.15 -24.38
C SER A 112 2.83 -4.59 -24.19
N LEU A 113 3.34 -5.29 -23.18
CA LEU A 113 2.84 -6.62 -22.80
C LEU A 113 1.39 -6.55 -22.32
N LEU A 114 1.06 -5.60 -21.43
CA LEU A 114 -0.30 -5.39 -20.95
C LEU A 114 -1.27 -5.14 -22.10
N ARG A 115 -0.86 -4.34 -23.09
CA ARG A 115 -1.65 -4.06 -24.30
C ARG A 115 -1.84 -5.29 -25.19
N LYS A 116 -0.77 -6.07 -25.42
CA LYS A 116 -0.81 -7.27 -26.28
C LYS A 116 -1.79 -8.31 -25.77
N TYR A 117 -1.85 -8.51 -24.45
CA TYR A 117 -2.68 -9.54 -23.81
C TYR A 117 -4.02 -9.00 -23.30
N LYS A 118 -4.63 -8.02 -23.96
CA LYS A 118 -5.90 -7.40 -23.54
C LYS A 118 -7.00 -8.41 -23.17
N TYR A 119 -7.23 -9.41 -24.02
CA TYR A 119 -8.27 -10.42 -23.78
C TYR A 119 -7.95 -11.32 -22.59
N LEU A 120 -6.67 -11.53 -22.26
CA LEU A 120 -6.28 -12.29 -21.08
C LEU A 120 -6.70 -11.56 -19.80
N TRP A 121 -6.60 -10.23 -19.77
CA TRP A 121 -7.07 -9.42 -18.64
C TRP A 121 -8.60 -9.45 -18.50
N ALA A 122 -9.34 -9.38 -19.60
CA ALA A 122 -10.80 -9.52 -19.59
C ALA A 122 -11.27 -10.90 -19.11
N VAL A 123 -10.65 -11.97 -19.63
CA VAL A 123 -10.94 -13.34 -19.18
C VAL A 123 -10.53 -13.52 -17.72
N GLY A 124 -9.37 -13.00 -17.31
CA GLY A 124 -8.92 -13.02 -15.91
C GLY A 124 -9.88 -12.30 -14.96
N ALA A 125 -10.46 -11.17 -15.38
CA ALA A 125 -11.51 -10.45 -14.66
C ALA A 125 -12.78 -11.30 -14.48
N LEU A 126 -13.22 -12.00 -15.53
CA LEU A 126 -14.36 -12.92 -15.43
C LEU A 126 -14.05 -14.10 -14.51
N ILE A 127 -12.87 -14.71 -14.65
CA ILE A 127 -12.44 -15.85 -13.83
C ILE A 127 -12.40 -15.47 -12.35
N ILE A 128 -11.78 -14.34 -11.99
CA ILE A 128 -11.65 -13.94 -10.59
C ILE A 128 -13.01 -13.62 -9.97
N THR A 129 -13.93 -13.05 -10.76
CA THR A 129 -15.30 -12.78 -10.35
C THR A 129 -16.07 -14.09 -10.12
N GLY A 130 -15.96 -15.04 -11.06
CA GLY A 130 -16.53 -16.38 -10.91
C GLY A 130 -15.98 -17.13 -9.69
N LEU A 131 -14.67 -17.09 -9.47
CA LEU A 131 -14.03 -17.68 -8.29
C LEU A 131 -14.58 -17.09 -6.99
N THR A 132 -14.78 -15.76 -6.94
CA THR A 132 -15.37 -15.10 -5.76
C THR A 132 -16.81 -15.55 -5.53
N PHE A 133 -17.58 -15.76 -6.60
CA PHE A 133 -18.95 -16.22 -6.49
C PHE A 133 -19.06 -17.63 -5.89
N PHE A 134 -18.20 -18.56 -6.33
CA PHE A 134 -18.24 -19.95 -5.86
C PHE A 134 -17.49 -20.17 -4.52
N PHE A 135 -16.32 -19.53 -4.35
CA PHE A 135 -15.41 -19.76 -3.22
C PHE A 135 -15.29 -18.56 -2.28
N GLY A 136 -16.17 -17.57 -2.42
CA GLY A 136 -16.18 -16.39 -1.58
C GLY A 136 -16.35 -16.74 -0.10
N THR A 137 -15.58 -16.05 0.73
CA THR A 137 -15.60 -16.13 2.18
C THR A 137 -15.80 -14.72 2.75
N TYR A 138 -16.16 -14.63 4.02
CA TYR A 138 -16.22 -13.36 4.73
C TYR A 138 -15.36 -13.46 6.00
N PRO A 139 -14.25 -12.70 6.09
CA PRO A 139 -13.32 -12.82 7.21
C PRO A 139 -13.91 -12.35 8.56
N GLY A 140 -15.00 -11.58 8.54
CA GLY A 140 -15.68 -11.10 9.75
C GLY A 140 -16.79 -12.02 10.29
N GLY A 141 -16.88 -13.27 9.81
CA GLY A 141 -17.90 -14.23 10.23
C GLY A 141 -19.18 -14.15 9.39
N ILE A 142 -20.12 -13.26 9.76
CA ILE A 142 -21.42 -13.12 9.07
C ILE A 142 -21.37 -11.90 8.14
N GLY A 143 -21.44 -12.14 6.84
CA GLY A 143 -21.42 -11.06 5.84
C GLY A 143 -21.35 -11.57 4.41
N PRO A 144 -21.37 -10.66 3.43
CA PRO A 144 -21.31 -11.02 2.02
C PRO A 144 -19.95 -11.65 1.69
N ARG A 145 -19.99 -12.79 0.98
CA ARG A 145 -18.85 -13.63 0.61
C ARG A 145 -17.99 -12.99 -0.49
N LEU A 146 -17.34 -11.89 -0.17
CA LEU A 146 -16.62 -11.04 -1.13
C LEU A 146 -15.10 -11.27 -1.14
N TRP A 147 -14.59 -12.12 -0.26
CA TRP A 147 -13.15 -12.31 -0.07
C TRP A 147 -12.73 -13.72 -0.45
N LEU A 148 -11.56 -13.84 -1.09
CA LEU A 148 -10.92 -15.13 -1.24
C LEU A 148 -9.88 -15.26 -0.12
N GLY A 149 -10.12 -16.23 0.77
CA GLY A 149 -9.25 -16.52 1.91
C GLY A 149 -8.54 -17.85 1.72
N CYS A 150 -7.21 -17.87 1.85
CA CYS A 150 -6.43 -19.10 1.91
C CYS A 150 -5.28 -18.92 2.93
N CYS A 151 -5.05 -19.94 3.77
CA CYS A 151 -3.94 -19.98 4.73
C CYS A 151 -3.81 -18.73 5.64
N GLY A 152 -4.92 -18.12 6.05
CA GLY A 152 -4.93 -16.93 6.92
C GLY A 152 -4.64 -15.61 6.20
N VAL A 153 -4.51 -15.61 4.86
CA VAL A 153 -4.44 -14.42 4.03
C VAL A 153 -5.77 -14.25 3.30
N TYR A 154 -6.32 -13.06 3.37
CA TYR A 154 -7.56 -12.69 2.69
C TYR A 154 -7.24 -11.65 1.62
N PHE A 155 -7.66 -11.93 0.40
CA PHE A 155 -7.54 -11.04 -0.73
C PHE A 155 -8.94 -10.65 -1.21
N GLN A 156 -9.15 -9.37 -1.49
CA GLN A 156 -10.41 -8.89 -2.03
C GLN A 156 -10.33 -8.88 -3.57
N PRO A 157 -10.99 -9.82 -4.27
CA PRO A 157 -10.85 -9.98 -5.72
C PRO A 157 -11.32 -8.76 -6.51
N SER A 158 -12.24 -7.97 -5.96
CA SER A 158 -12.73 -6.74 -6.58
C SER A 158 -11.63 -5.68 -6.73
N GLU A 159 -10.55 -5.72 -5.94
CA GLU A 159 -9.40 -4.84 -6.13
C GLU A 159 -8.59 -5.21 -7.39
N ALA A 160 -8.27 -6.49 -7.57
CA ALA A 160 -7.64 -6.98 -8.81
C ALA A 160 -8.55 -6.76 -10.02
N LEU A 161 -9.87 -6.97 -9.87
CA LEU A 161 -10.84 -6.79 -10.93
C LEU A 161 -10.80 -5.36 -11.50
N LYS A 162 -10.71 -4.35 -10.64
CA LYS A 162 -10.58 -2.94 -11.06
C LYS A 162 -9.34 -2.73 -11.93
N LEU A 163 -8.20 -3.30 -11.53
CA LEU A 163 -6.95 -3.19 -12.30
C LEU A 163 -7.07 -3.90 -13.65
N PHE A 164 -7.60 -5.13 -13.69
CA PHE A 164 -7.78 -5.87 -14.94
C PHE A 164 -8.70 -5.13 -15.92
N LEU A 165 -9.79 -4.56 -15.42
CA LEU A 165 -10.73 -3.81 -16.24
C LEU A 165 -10.10 -2.52 -16.79
N ILE A 166 -9.35 -1.78 -15.97
CA ILE A 166 -8.60 -0.59 -16.42
C ILE A 166 -7.62 -0.96 -17.53
N VAL A 167 -6.84 -2.03 -17.35
CA VAL A 167 -5.86 -2.49 -18.36
C VAL A 167 -6.56 -2.93 -19.64
N TYR A 168 -7.64 -3.70 -19.54
CA TYR A 168 -8.40 -4.15 -20.70
C TYR A 168 -8.98 -2.97 -21.49
N LEU A 169 -9.69 -2.06 -20.82
CA LEU A 169 -10.31 -0.91 -21.48
C LEU A 169 -9.27 0.00 -22.13
N ALA A 170 -8.15 0.27 -21.45
CA ALA A 170 -7.06 1.10 -21.99
C ALA A 170 -6.27 0.44 -23.14
N ALA A 171 -6.33 -0.88 -23.27
CA ALA A 171 -5.69 -1.62 -24.36
C ALA A 171 -6.64 -1.90 -25.54
N TYR A 172 -7.94 -1.85 -25.29
CA TYR A 172 -8.97 -2.11 -26.29
C TYR A 172 -9.37 -0.84 -27.06
N LEU A 173 -9.57 0.28 -26.33
CA LEU A 173 -9.80 1.62 -26.88
C LEU A 173 -8.50 2.19 -27.47
#